data_AF-A0A846SWA5-F1
#
_entry.id   AF-A0A846SWA5-F1
#
_cell.length_a   1.000
_cell.length_b   1.000
_cell.length_c   1.000
_cell.angle_alpha   90.00
_cell.angle_beta   90.00
_cell.angle_gamma   90.00
#
_symmetry.space_group_name_H-M   'P 1'
#
loop_
_entity.id
_entity.type
_entity.pdbx_description
1 polymer ?
#
loop_
_entity_poly.entity_id
_entity_poly.type
_entity_poly.pdbx_seq_one_letter_code
_entity_poly.pdbx_strand_id
1 'polypeptide(L)'
;MNTVADGLYHLGFEICDGQLLNEDGNANASVKTVAEWLDDLLDKDLAGGSLKSASVNPYAKGTTSTGLDQLVTIITTDEGLNKKIATSEIFAGATAANEMNKLIVEAIRATGAADGKVIDVDELREINAYIRANHLGEWTKLHGDDEDCEETGFHLVQNDGATSKLYDRNAVNNVADGIYHIGFEIQNNRFLNEDGNANASLKTVAEWLNNLLAEDLASGELLASAANSANDASAIAIVGVTSFVESLA
;
A
#
# COMPACT_ATOMS: atom_id res chain seq x y z
N MET A 1 29.63 30.77 -8.86
CA MET A 1 30.02 29.95 -10.02
C MET A 1 29.40 28.58 -9.79
N ASN A 2 28.34 28.21 -10.51
CA ASN A 2 27.78 26.85 -10.41
C ASN A 2 28.73 25.90 -11.12
N THR A 3 29.59 25.24 -10.36
CA THR A 3 30.46 24.19 -10.88
C THR A 3 29.78 22.84 -10.70
N VAL A 4 30.16 21.84 -11.51
CA VAL A 4 29.67 20.45 -11.37
C VAL A 4 29.89 19.93 -9.94
N ALA A 5 31.04 20.26 -9.35
CA ALA A 5 31.36 19.89 -7.98
C ALA A 5 30.43 20.57 -6.97
N ASP A 6 30.12 21.85 -7.16
CA ASP A 6 29.22 22.61 -6.28
C ASP A 6 27.84 21.94 -6.20
N GLY A 7 27.19 21.71 -7.35
CA GLY A 7 25.88 21.04 -7.35
C GLY A 7 25.92 19.57 -6.88
N LEU A 8 27.03 18.85 -7.05
CA LEU A 8 27.20 17.51 -6.45
C LEU A 8 27.36 17.57 -4.93
N TYR A 9 28.06 18.56 -4.38
CA TYR A 9 28.22 18.69 -2.92
C TYR A 9 26.94 19.19 -2.23
N HIS A 10 26.02 19.81 -2.97
CA HIS A 10 24.70 20.19 -2.47
C HIS A 10 23.63 19.08 -2.56
N LEU A 11 23.98 17.85 -2.96
CA LEU A 11 23.06 16.69 -2.96
C LEU A 11 22.38 16.41 -1.61
N GLY A 12 23.00 16.83 -0.50
CA GLY A 12 22.45 16.66 0.85
C GLY A 12 21.56 17.80 1.34
N PHE A 13 21.27 18.80 0.50
CA PHE A 13 20.46 19.96 0.86
C PHE A 13 19.02 19.82 0.33
N GLU A 14 18.12 20.67 0.84
CA GLU A 14 16.70 20.71 0.49
C GLU A 14 16.49 20.89 -1.02
N ILE A 15 15.44 20.28 -1.56
CA ILE A 15 15.01 20.41 -2.96
C ILE A 15 13.73 21.24 -3.00
N CYS A 16 13.71 22.27 -3.84
CA CYS A 16 12.53 23.08 -4.10
C CYS A 16 12.38 23.30 -5.61
N ASP A 17 11.17 23.11 -6.16
CA ASP A 17 10.88 23.24 -7.60
C ASP A 17 11.86 22.48 -8.53
N GLY A 18 12.31 21.30 -8.09
CA GLY A 18 13.26 20.47 -8.84
C GLY A 18 14.70 21.01 -8.87
N GLN A 19 15.04 21.96 -8.00
CA GLN A 19 16.39 22.49 -7.81
C GLN A 19 16.91 22.18 -6.41
N LEU A 20 18.19 21.79 -6.32
CA LEU A 20 18.88 21.70 -5.04
C LEU A 20 19.12 23.11 -4.53
N LEU A 21 18.79 23.37 -3.27
CA LEU A 21 19.13 24.63 -2.61
C LEU A 21 20.58 24.58 -2.13
N ASN A 22 21.24 25.74 -2.13
CA ASN A 22 22.55 25.89 -1.49
C ASN A 22 22.40 26.16 0.02
N GLU A 23 23.52 26.35 0.71
CA GLU A 23 23.58 26.63 2.15
C GLU A 23 22.83 27.89 2.60
N ASP A 24 22.51 28.78 1.67
CA ASP A 24 21.79 30.03 1.91
C ASP A 24 20.31 29.95 1.50
N GLY A 25 19.82 28.76 1.11
CA GLY A 25 18.44 28.56 0.63
C GLY A 25 18.19 29.06 -0.80
N ASN A 26 19.24 29.40 -1.55
CA ASN A 26 19.11 29.83 -2.94
C ASN A 26 19.15 28.63 -3.89
N ALA A 27 18.37 28.70 -4.97
CA ALA A 27 18.41 27.69 -6.02
C ALA A 27 19.81 27.50 -6.63
N ASN A 28 20.25 26.24 -6.69
CA ASN A 28 21.46 25.79 -7.36
C ASN A 28 21.12 24.93 -8.59
N ALA A 29 21.85 23.84 -8.81
CA ALA A 29 21.65 22.94 -9.95
C ALA A 29 20.30 22.23 -9.85
N SER A 30 19.69 21.99 -11.02
CA SER A 30 18.48 21.15 -11.06
C SER A 30 18.83 19.71 -10.71
N VAL A 31 17.89 18.99 -10.12
CA VAL A 31 18.01 17.55 -9.83
C VAL A 31 18.35 16.78 -11.12
N LYS A 32 17.73 17.16 -12.24
CA LYS A 32 18.03 16.59 -13.56
C LYS A 32 19.51 16.76 -13.94
N THR A 33 20.03 17.96 -13.77
CA THR A 33 21.44 18.27 -14.11
C THR A 33 22.40 17.48 -13.23
N VAL A 34 22.09 17.35 -11.94
CA VAL A 34 22.93 16.57 -11.02
C VAL A 34 22.84 15.07 -11.32
N ALA A 35 21.67 14.56 -11.71
CA ALA A 35 21.52 13.18 -12.17
C ALA A 35 22.37 12.89 -13.42
N GLU A 36 22.34 13.78 -14.41
CA GLU A 36 23.20 13.66 -15.61
C GLU A 36 24.70 13.63 -15.23
N TRP A 37 25.12 14.47 -14.28
CA TRP A 37 26.50 14.46 -13.80
C TRP A 37 26.87 13.19 -13.02
N LEU A 38 25.96 12.64 -12.22
CA LEU A 38 26.16 11.39 -11.51
C LEU A 38 26.25 10.21 -12.48
N ASP A 39 25.40 10.16 -13.51
CA ASP A 39 25.45 9.13 -14.55
C ASP A 39 26.80 9.13 -15.26
N ASP A 40 27.28 10.30 -15.67
CA ASP A 40 28.61 10.45 -16.31
C ASP A 40 29.75 10.08 -15.34
N LEU A 41 29.67 10.50 -14.08
CA LEU A 41 30.70 10.26 -13.08
C LEU A 41 30.77 8.77 -12.67
N LEU A 42 29.63 8.11 -12.60
CA LEU A 42 29.46 6.74 -12.11
C LEU A 42 29.27 5.70 -13.22
N ASP A 43 29.39 6.06 -14.50
CA ASP A 43 29.15 5.18 -15.65
C ASP A 43 29.79 3.78 -15.51
N LYS A 44 31.06 3.72 -15.11
CA LYS A 44 31.77 2.46 -14.90
C LYS A 44 31.25 1.66 -13.71
N ASP A 45 30.86 2.34 -12.64
CA ASP A 45 30.33 1.73 -11.42
C ASP A 45 28.89 1.21 -11.64
N LEU A 46 28.09 1.95 -12.40
CA LEU A 46 26.77 1.54 -12.87
C LEU A 46 26.86 0.31 -13.78
N ALA A 47 27.75 0.34 -14.79
CA ALA A 47 27.99 -0.79 -15.68
C ALA A 47 28.57 -2.02 -14.96
N GLY A 48 29.44 -1.79 -13.98
CA GLY A 48 30.05 -2.83 -13.15
C GLY A 48 29.12 -3.36 -12.05
N GLY A 49 28.01 -2.68 -11.78
CA GLY A 49 27.07 -3.03 -10.71
C GLY A 49 27.65 -2.88 -9.30
N SER A 50 28.76 -2.16 -9.13
CA SER A 50 29.43 -1.96 -7.83
C SER A 50 28.57 -1.17 -6.84
N LEU A 51 27.63 -0.37 -7.34
CA LEU A 51 26.66 0.41 -6.54
C LEU A 51 25.41 -0.39 -6.14
N LYS A 52 25.23 -1.62 -6.65
CA LYS A 52 24.08 -2.44 -6.29
C LYS A 52 24.23 -2.96 -4.87
N SER A 53 23.48 -2.41 -3.92
CA SER A 53 23.30 -3.02 -2.61
C SER A 53 22.25 -4.13 -2.70
N ALA A 54 22.67 -5.36 -3.02
CA ALA A 54 21.74 -6.50 -3.16
C ALA A 54 20.96 -6.82 -1.87
N SER A 55 21.40 -6.30 -0.72
CA SER A 55 20.75 -6.46 0.59
C SER A 55 19.72 -5.37 0.92
N VAL A 56 19.66 -4.28 0.16
CA VAL A 56 18.72 -3.17 0.40
C VAL A 56 17.79 -3.07 -0.80
N ASN A 57 16.55 -3.53 -0.64
CA ASN A 57 15.49 -3.21 -1.59
C ASN A 57 14.91 -1.85 -1.18
N PRO A 58 15.10 -0.76 -1.97
CA PRO A 58 14.54 0.54 -1.63
C PRO A 58 13.02 0.60 -1.79
N TYR A 59 12.41 -0.48 -2.27
CA TYR A 59 10.98 -0.59 -2.50
C TYR A 59 10.28 -1.49 -1.46
N ALA A 60 9.10 -1.06 -1.04
CA ALA A 60 8.23 -1.85 -0.18
C ALA A 60 7.80 -3.14 -0.88
N LYS A 61 7.32 -4.13 -0.11
CA LYS A 61 6.79 -5.38 -0.66
C LYS A 61 5.44 -5.67 -0.02
N GLY A 62 4.53 -6.19 -0.83
CA GLY A 62 3.32 -6.81 -0.32
C GLY A 62 3.66 -7.99 0.59
N THR A 63 2.92 -8.12 1.68
CA THR A 63 3.15 -9.13 2.73
C THR A 63 1.89 -9.87 3.12
N THR A 64 0.77 -9.58 2.46
CA THR A 64 -0.50 -10.24 2.76
C THR A 64 -0.52 -11.68 2.28
N SER A 65 0.37 -12.05 1.34
CA SER A 65 0.34 -13.32 0.63
C SER A 65 -0.98 -13.52 -0.11
N THR A 66 -1.55 -12.42 -0.63
CA THR A 66 -2.78 -12.41 -1.43
C THR A 66 -2.57 -11.63 -2.72
N GLY A 67 -3.53 -11.71 -3.63
CA GLY A 67 -3.49 -10.92 -4.86
C GLY A 67 -3.47 -9.40 -4.65
N LEU A 68 -3.80 -8.89 -3.46
CA LEU A 68 -3.65 -7.46 -3.13
C LEU A 68 -2.18 -6.99 -3.16
N ASP A 69 -1.22 -7.89 -2.96
CA ASP A 69 0.22 -7.58 -3.03
C ASP A 69 0.64 -7.09 -4.44
N GLN A 70 -0.19 -7.33 -5.47
CA GLN A 70 -0.03 -6.74 -6.79
C GLN A 70 -0.11 -5.22 -6.78
N LEU A 71 -0.96 -4.61 -5.94
CA LEU A 71 -1.07 -3.15 -5.83
C LEU A 71 0.24 -2.52 -5.33
N VAL A 72 0.89 -3.14 -4.34
CA VAL A 72 2.20 -2.71 -3.83
C VAL A 72 3.26 -2.83 -4.91
N THR A 73 3.26 -3.96 -5.62
CA THR A 73 4.20 -4.19 -6.74
C THR A 73 4.02 -3.13 -7.83
N ILE A 74 2.78 -2.82 -8.19
CA ILE A 74 2.47 -1.79 -9.19
C ILE A 74 3.02 -0.43 -8.76
N ILE A 75 2.76 0.02 -7.54
CA ILE A 75 3.27 1.31 -7.05
C ILE A 75 4.80 1.38 -7.16
N THR A 76 5.49 0.33 -6.70
CA THR A 76 6.96 0.31 -6.69
C THR A 76 7.60 0.21 -8.07
N THR A 77 6.88 -0.34 -9.05
CA THR A 77 7.40 -0.58 -10.40
C THR A 77 6.81 0.35 -11.45
N ASP A 78 5.90 1.25 -11.07
CA ASP A 78 5.25 2.17 -11.99
C ASP A 78 6.26 3.11 -12.64
N GLU A 79 6.35 3.08 -13.96
CA GLU A 79 7.31 3.92 -14.70
C GLU A 79 7.02 5.41 -14.56
N GLY A 80 5.76 5.79 -14.41
CA GLY A 80 5.32 7.17 -14.28
C GLY A 80 5.73 7.74 -12.93
N LEU A 81 5.44 7.02 -11.85
CA LEU A 81 5.87 7.39 -10.49
C LEU A 81 7.40 7.46 -10.40
N ASN A 82 8.10 6.42 -10.87
CA ASN A 82 9.57 6.39 -10.86
C ASN A 82 10.22 7.53 -11.68
N LYS A 83 9.48 8.20 -12.57
CA LYS A 83 9.95 9.37 -13.33
C LYS A 83 9.60 10.71 -12.68
N LYS A 84 8.69 10.75 -11.69
CA LYS A 84 8.10 11.99 -11.19
C LYS A 84 8.35 12.26 -9.70
N ILE A 85 8.37 11.24 -8.87
CA ILE A 85 8.45 11.39 -7.40
C ILE A 85 9.64 10.68 -6.80
N ALA A 86 9.99 11.03 -5.57
CA ALA A 86 11.15 10.46 -4.89
C ALA A 86 10.92 8.98 -4.56
N THR A 87 11.98 8.17 -4.61
CA THR A 87 11.90 6.75 -4.22
C THR A 87 11.43 6.56 -2.78
N SER A 88 11.72 7.52 -1.88
CA SER A 88 11.21 7.52 -0.50
C SER A 88 9.70 7.68 -0.42
N GLU A 89 9.10 8.48 -1.30
CA GLU A 89 7.64 8.68 -1.38
C GLU A 89 6.98 7.43 -1.95
N ILE A 90 7.54 6.87 -3.03
CA ILE A 90 7.11 5.57 -3.58
C ILE A 90 7.17 4.48 -2.49
N PHE A 91 8.25 4.43 -1.72
CA PHE A 91 8.39 3.47 -0.62
C PHE A 91 7.34 3.68 0.47
N ALA A 92 7.12 4.93 0.89
CA ALA A 92 6.16 5.26 1.94
C ALA A 92 4.71 4.98 1.50
N GLY A 93 4.30 5.41 0.31
CA GLY A 93 2.98 5.14 -0.25
C GLY A 93 2.73 3.65 -0.51
N ALA A 94 3.73 2.92 -1.02
CA ALA A 94 3.64 1.46 -1.17
C ALA A 94 3.58 0.73 0.18
N THR A 95 4.25 1.25 1.20
CA THR A 95 4.15 0.72 2.58
C THR A 95 2.76 0.94 3.14
N ALA A 96 2.20 2.14 2.98
CA ALA A 96 0.86 2.46 3.40
C ALA A 96 -0.18 1.54 2.74
N ALA A 97 -0.09 1.38 1.41
CA ALA A 97 -0.88 0.42 0.64
C ALA A 97 -0.80 -1.01 1.19
N ASN A 98 0.40 -1.49 1.55
CA ASN A 98 0.56 -2.81 2.16
C ASN A 98 -0.16 -2.94 3.51
N GLU A 99 -0.09 -1.92 4.37
CA GLU A 99 -0.79 -1.96 5.66
C GLU A 99 -2.32 -1.90 5.47
N MET A 100 -2.83 -1.09 4.53
CA MET A 100 -4.26 -1.10 4.19
C MET A 100 -4.71 -2.47 3.66
N ASN A 101 -3.90 -3.12 2.83
CA ASN A 101 -4.19 -4.48 2.34
C ASN A 101 -4.28 -5.50 3.48
N LYS A 102 -3.42 -5.40 4.51
CA LYS A 102 -3.52 -6.26 5.70
C LYS A 102 -4.83 -6.06 6.43
N LEU A 103 -5.27 -4.81 6.60
CA LEU A 103 -6.54 -4.49 7.27
C LEU A 103 -7.76 -4.98 6.47
N ILE A 104 -7.69 -4.96 5.13
CA ILE A 104 -8.72 -5.60 4.28
C ILE A 104 -8.77 -7.12 4.52
N VAL A 105 -7.61 -7.80 4.50
CA VAL A 105 -7.54 -9.25 4.72
C VAL A 105 -7.99 -9.62 6.14
N GLU A 106 -7.64 -8.82 7.14
CA GLU A 106 -8.14 -8.98 8.50
C GLU A 106 -9.66 -8.84 8.56
N ALA A 107 -10.23 -7.80 7.94
CA ALA A 107 -11.67 -7.58 7.92
C ALA A 107 -12.42 -8.72 7.23
N ILE A 108 -11.94 -9.19 6.07
CA ILE A 108 -12.48 -10.36 5.37
C ILE A 108 -12.55 -11.57 6.31
N ARG A 109 -11.45 -11.85 7.03
CA ARG A 109 -11.37 -12.96 7.99
C ARG A 109 -12.30 -12.80 9.19
N ALA A 110 -12.40 -11.58 9.72
CA ALA A 110 -13.16 -11.30 10.92
C ALA A 110 -14.67 -11.34 10.68
N THR A 111 -15.13 -10.92 9.50
CA THR A 111 -16.55 -10.97 9.12
C THR A 111 -16.95 -12.31 8.52
N GLY A 112 -15.98 -13.09 8.02
CA GLY A 112 -16.27 -14.28 7.21
C GLY A 112 -16.71 -13.94 5.79
N ALA A 113 -16.54 -12.69 5.36
CA ALA A 113 -16.77 -12.29 3.98
C ALA A 113 -15.93 -13.19 3.05
N ALA A 114 -16.49 -13.53 1.88
CA ALA A 114 -15.97 -14.50 0.93
C ALA A 114 -16.20 -16.00 1.25
N ASP A 115 -17.08 -16.34 2.18
CA ASP A 115 -17.43 -17.75 2.43
C ASP A 115 -18.05 -18.44 1.21
N GLY A 116 -18.75 -17.66 0.37
CA GLY A 116 -19.28 -18.03 -0.94
C GLY A 116 -18.25 -18.04 -2.08
N LYS A 117 -16.95 -17.82 -1.80
CA LYS A 117 -15.86 -17.67 -2.79
C LYS A 117 -16.02 -16.48 -3.73
N VAL A 118 -16.84 -15.52 -3.34
CA VAL A 118 -17.08 -14.25 -4.01
C VAL A 118 -17.24 -13.21 -2.91
N ILE A 119 -16.80 -11.97 -3.15
CA ILE A 119 -17.13 -10.83 -2.30
C ILE A 119 -18.26 -10.06 -2.98
N ASP A 120 -19.46 -10.07 -2.39
CA ASP A 120 -20.60 -9.31 -2.88
C ASP A 120 -20.76 -7.94 -2.19
N VAL A 121 -21.84 -7.23 -2.51
CA VAL A 121 -22.09 -5.87 -2.00
C VAL A 121 -22.40 -5.87 -0.51
N ASP A 122 -23.06 -6.91 0.01
CA ASP A 122 -23.43 -7.00 1.42
C ASP A 122 -22.19 -7.36 2.25
N GLU A 123 -21.38 -8.31 1.79
CA GLU A 123 -20.08 -8.63 2.40
C GLU A 123 -19.13 -7.43 2.41
N LEU A 124 -19.13 -6.61 1.34
CA LEU A 124 -18.34 -5.40 1.30
C LEU A 124 -18.80 -4.35 2.33
N ARG A 125 -20.10 -4.32 2.67
CA ARG A 125 -20.61 -3.48 3.77
C ARG A 125 -20.16 -4.00 5.13
N GLU A 126 -20.06 -5.30 5.31
CA GLU A 126 -19.55 -5.91 6.53
C GLU A 126 -18.06 -5.60 6.72
N ILE A 127 -17.26 -5.73 5.65
CA ILE A 127 -15.84 -5.35 5.63
C ILE A 127 -15.69 -3.86 6.00
N ASN A 128 -16.47 -2.97 5.36
CA ASN A 128 -16.50 -1.55 5.69
C ASN A 128 -16.84 -1.30 7.17
N ALA A 129 -17.92 -1.92 7.66
CA ALA A 129 -18.35 -1.76 9.05
C ALA A 129 -17.28 -2.21 10.04
N TYR A 130 -16.58 -3.32 9.76
CA TYR A 130 -15.48 -3.81 10.60
C TYR A 130 -14.31 -2.84 10.62
N ILE A 131 -13.83 -2.37 9.47
CA ILE A 131 -12.71 -1.41 9.37
C ILE A 131 -13.08 -0.12 10.11
N ARG A 132 -14.30 0.40 9.91
CA ARG A 132 -14.77 1.61 10.58
C ARG A 132 -14.86 1.47 12.10
N ALA A 133 -15.29 0.31 12.58
CA ALA A 133 -15.45 0.07 14.00
C ALA A 133 -14.11 -0.14 14.74
N ASN A 134 -13.11 -0.74 14.07
CA ASN A 134 -11.89 -1.19 14.73
C ASN A 134 -10.64 -0.40 14.34
N HIS A 135 -10.59 0.10 13.10
CA HIS A 135 -9.36 0.59 12.47
C HIS A 135 -9.51 1.97 11.83
N LEU A 136 -10.62 2.68 12.00
CA LEU A 136 -10.86 3.95 11.27
C LEU A 136 -9.71 4.95 11.39
N GLY A 137 -9.19 5.17 12.59
CA GLY A 137 -8.10 6.13 12.80
C GLY A 137 -6.79 5.72 12.12
N GLU A 138 -6.47 4.42 12.13
CA GLU A 138 -5.30 3.88 11.41
C GLU A 138 -5.52 3.92 9.90
N TRP A 139 -6.71 3.51 9.44
CA TRP A 139 -7.10 3.52 8.04
C TRP A 139 -6.99 4.91 7.43
N THR A 140 -7.54 5.94 8.10
CA THR A 140 -7.44 7.34 7.63
C THR A 140 -5.99 7.80 7.55
N LYS A 141 -5.15 7.46 8.54
CA LYS A 141 -3.72 7.82 8.50
C LYS A 141 -2.96 7.11 7.37
N LEU A 142 -3.30 5.85 7.11
CA LEU A 142 -2.68 5.07 6.04
C LEU A 142 -3.15 5.53 4.66
N HIS A 143 -4.44 5.85 4.52
CA HIS A 143 -4.97 6.47 3.30
C HIS A 143 -4.23 7.78 3.01
N GLY A 144 -4.05 8.58 4.07
CA GLY A 144 -3.38 9.86 3.97
C GLY A 144 -4.34 10.95 3.53
N ASP A 145 -3.74 12.11 3.34
CA ASP A 145 -4.39 13.37 3.02
C ASP A 145 -3.50 14.12 2.04
N ASP A 146 -4.09 15.01 1.25
CA ASP A 146 -3.45 15.94 0.32
C ASP A 146 -3.78 17.42 0.63
N GLU A 147 -4.38 17.69 1.80
CA GLU A 147 -4.60 19.05 2.31
C GLU A 147 -3.29 19.81 2.61
N ASP A 148 -3.36 21.15 2.55
CA ASP A 148 -2.29 22.08 2.93
C ASP A 148 -0.90 21.85 2.27
N CYS A 149 -0.87 21.19 1.11
CA CYS A 149 0.35 20.83 0.38
C CYS A 149 1.26 19.82 1.10
N GLU A 150 0.74 19.04 2.05
CA GLU A 150 1.45 17.95 2.69
C GLU A 150 0.77 16.61 2.39
N GLU A 151 1.33 15.87 1.44
CA GLU A 151 0.86 14.52 1.14
C GLU A 151 1.38 13.52 2.18
N THR A 152 0.49 12.64 2.64
CA THR A 152 0.85 11.57 3.59
C THR A 152 0.27 10.22 3.15
N GLY A 153 0.68 9.14 3.80
CA GLY A 153 0.08 7.82 3.56
C GLY A 153 0.17 7.36 2.11
N PHE A 154 -0.94 6.83 1.59
CA PHE A 154 -1.09 6.43 0.19
C PHE A 154 -1.16 7.63 -0.77
N HIS A 155 -1.57 8.82 -0.30
CA HIS A 155 -1.63 10.01 -1.15
C HIS A 155 -0.27 10.44 -1.71
N LEU A 156 0.86 10.06 -1.08
CA LEU A 156 2.23 10.24 -1.60
C LEU A 156 2.52 9.63 -2.98
N VAL A 157 1.62 8.81 -3.51
CA VAL A 157 1.74 8.21 -4.85
C VAL A 157 0.49 8.43 -5.70
N GLN A 158 -0.55 9.02 -5.10
CA GLN A 158 -1.84 9.22 -5.74
C GLN A 158 -1.81 10.56 -6.46
N ASN A 159 -2.26 10.57 -7.72
CA ASN A 159 -2.16 11.76 -8.59
C ASN A 159 -0.73 12.22 -8.96
N ASP A 160 0.31 11.51 -8.52
CA ASP A 160 1.73 11.77 -8.82
C ASP A 160 2.24 11.21 -10.16
N GLY A 161 1.32 10.96 -11.09
CA GLY A 161 1.66 10.56 -12.45
C GLY A 161 1.92 9.08 -12.66
N ALA A 162 1.32 8.22 -11.84
CA ALA A 162 1.21 6.80 -12.14
C ALA A 162 0.67 6.54 -13.55
N THR A 163 1.18 5.50 -14.22
CA THR A 163 0.84 5.17 -15.63
C THR A 163 0.38 3.74 -15.85
N SER A 164 0.66 2.86 -14.90
CA SER A 164 0.20 1.47 -14.87
C SER A 164 -1.31 1.39 -14.92
N LYS A 165 -1.82 0.33 -15.53
CA LYS A 165 -3.25 0.11 -15.65
C LYS A 165 -3.71 -1.20 -15.05
N LEU A 166 -4.86 -1.15 -14.39
CA LEU A 166 -5.65 -2.30 -13.98
C LEU A 166 -7.08 -2.06 -14.46
N TYR A 167 -7.69 -3.09 -15.06
CA TYR A 167 -9.08 -3.03 -15.53
C TYR A 167 -9.36 -1.81 -16.44
N ASP A 168 -8.41 -1.52 -17.35
CA ASP A 168 -8.40 -0.38 -18.28
C ASP A 168 -8.41 1.02 -17.63
N ARG A 169 -8.09 1.11 -16.34
CA ARG A 169 -8.05 2.34 -15.55
C ARG A 169 -6.66 2.57 -14.97
N ASN A 170 -6.37 3.77 -14.49
CA ASN A 170 -5.13 4.01 -13.76
C ASN A 170 -5.10 3.10 -12.52
N ALA A 171 -4.06 2.29 -12.38
CA ALA A 171 -4.00 1.30 -11.32
C ALA A 171 -3.90 1.94 -9.94
N VAL A 172 -3.22 3.07 -9.82
CA VAL A 172 -3.03 3.79 -8.55
C VAL A 172 -4.21 4.74 -8.31
N ASN A 173 -4.42 5.70 -9.21
CA ASN A 173 -5.38 6.81 -9.02
C ASN A 173 -6.86 6.40 -9.16
N ASN A 174 -7.16 5.18 -9.62
CA ASN A 174 -8.54 4.74 -9.75
C ASN A 174 -8.81 3.42 -9.05
N VAL A 175 -8.01 2.39 -9.30
CA VAL A 175 -8.27 1.05 -8.77
C VAL A 175 -7.83 0.96 -7.31
N ALA A 176 -6.56 1.23 -7.02
CA ALA A 176 -6.05 1.20 -5.64
C ALA A 176 -6.75 2.25 -4.77
N ASP A 177 -6.81 3.50 -5.22
CA ASP A 177 -7.56 4.58 -4.58
C ASP A 177 -9.00 4.16 -4.26
N GLY A 178 -9.76 3.71 -5.27
CA GLY A 178 -11.15 3.32 -5.06
C GLY A 178 -11.35 2.10 -4.15
N ILE A 179 -10.37 1.19 -4.05
CA ILE A 179 -10.37 0.09 -3.05
C ILE A 179 -10.06 0.63 -1.66
N TYR A 180 -9.09 1.53 -1.52
CA TYR A 180 -8.72 2.11 -0.23
C TYR A 180 -9.77 3.06 0.36
N HIS A 181 -10.77 3.40 -0.44
CA HIS A 181 -11.98 4.04 0.04
C HIS A 181 -12.93 3.12 0.83
N ILE A 182 -12.69 1.81 0.91
CA ILE A 182 -13.53 0.85 1.64
C ILE A 182 -13.70 1.19 3.12
N GLY A 183 -12.76 1.89 3.76
CA GLY A 183 -12.89 2.31 5.16
C GLY A 183 -13.77 3.55 5.40
N PHE A 184 -14.20 4.24 4.35
CA PHE A 184 -14.95 5.50 4.47
C PHE A 184 -16.46 5.31 4.43
N GLU A 185 -17.21 6.39 4.62
CA GLU A 185 -18.66 6.32 4.72
C GLU A 185 -19.30 5.84 3.42
N ILE A 186 -20.38 5.06 3.52
CA ILE A 186 -21.13 4.60 2.35
C ILE A 186 -22.40 5.43 2.22
N GLN A 187 -22.56 6.10 1.08
CA GLN A 187 -23.77 6.82 0.72
C GLN A 187 -24.21 6.43 -0.70
N ASN A 188 -25.51 6.16 -0.90
CA ASN A 188 -26.07 5.84 -2.23
C ASN A 188 -25.33 4.72 -2.98
N ASN A 189 -24.92 3.66 -2.28
CA ASN A 189 -24.12 2.53 -2.81
C ASN A 189 -22.74 2.93 -3.37
N ARG A 190 -22.16 4.01 -2.85
CA ARG A 190 -20.81 4.48 -3.16
C ARG A 190 -20.04 4.74 -1.88
N PHE A 191 -18.74 4.52 -1.90
CA PHE A 191 -17.86 5.04 -0.87
C PHE A 191 -17.73 6.54 -1.06
N LEU A 192 -17.75 7.29 0.03
CA LEU A 192 -17.37 8.70 0.04
C LEU A 192 -15.84 8.79 0.16
N ASN A 193 -15.26 9.83 -0.43
CA ASN A 193 -13.88 10.25 -0.12
C ASN A 193 -13.83 11.00 1.21
N GLU A 194 -12.62 11.42 1.58
CA GLU A 194 -12.29 12.15 2.80
C GLU A 194 -13.11 13.45 2.93
N ASP A 195 -13.43 14.08 1.81
CA ASP A 195 -14.26 15.31 1.72
C ASP A 195 -15.77 15.05 1.73
N GLY A 196 -16.21 13.79 1.72
CA GLY A 196 -17.63 13.43 1.61
C GLY A 196 -18.18 13.41 0.17
N ASN A 197 -17.32 13.47 -0.85
CA ASN A 197 -17.69 13.33 -2.27
C ASN A 197 -17.80 11.86 -2.68
N ALA A 198 -18.68 11.56 -3.63
CA ALA A 198 -18.96 10.17 -4.01
C ALA A 198 -17.85 9.55 -4.90
N ASN A 199 -17.06 8.63 -4.34
CA ASN A 199 -16.08 7.82 -5.06
C ASN A 199 -16.67 6.48 -5.55
N ALA A 200 -15.85 5.44 -5.77
CA ALA A 200 -16.24 4.19 -6.43
C ALA A 200 -17.51 3.54 -5.85
N SER A 201 -18.30 2.90 -6.72
CA SER A 201 -19.48 2.17 -6.28
C SER A 201 -19.08 0.86 -5.59
N LEU A 202 -19.88 0.41 -4.62
CA LEU A 202 -19.65 -0.88 -3.94
C LEU A 202 -19.51 -2.02 -4.93
N LYS A 203 -20.34 -2.04 -5.98
CA LYS A 203 -20.29 -3.06 -7.03
C LYS A 203 -18.94 -3.06 -7.77
N THR A 204 -18.44 -1.88 -8.13
CA THR A 204 -17.15 -1.73 -8.82
C THR A 204 -16.00 -2.20 -7.95
N VAL A 205 -16.01 -1.83 -6.67
CA VAL A 205 -14.96 -2.25 -5.73
C VAL A 205 -15.01 -3.76 -5.49
N ALA A 206 -16.22 -4.34 -5.34
CA ALA A 206 -16.40 -5.79 -5.26
C ALA A 206 -15.84 -6.49 -6.51
N GLU A 207 -16.12 -5.98 -7.72
CA GLU A 207 -15.54 -6.52 -8.96
C GLU A 207 -14.01 -6.49 -8.96
N TRP A 208 -13.39 -5.40 -8.52
CA TRP A 208 -11.93 -5.31 -8.43
C TRP A 208 -11.34 -6.26 -7.39
N LEU A 209 -11.93 -6.33 -6.19
CA LEU A 209 -11.49 -7.26 -5.15
C LEU A 209 -11.60 -8.72 -5.61
N ASN A 210 -12.71 -9.11 -6.24
CA ASN A 210 -12.87 -10.47 -6.76
C ASN A 210 -11.82 -10.81 -7.83
N ASN A 211 -11.43 -9.85 -8.66
CA ASN A 211 -10.40 -10.06 -9.67
C ASN A 211 -8.99 -10.12 -9.07
N LEU A 212 -8.67 -9.24 -8.10
CA LEU A 212 -7.38 -9.27 -7.42
C LEU A 212 -7.23 -10.56 -6.61
N LEU A 213 -8.26 -10.92 -5.84
CA LEU A 213 -8.26 -12.06 -4.92
C LEU A 213 -8.74 -13.37 -5.55
N ALA A 214 -8.82 -13.47 -6.89
CA ALA A 214 -9.46 -14.61 -7.55
C ALA A 214 -8.86 -15.97 -7.13
N GLU A 215 -7.53 -16.05 -6.98
CA GLU A 215 -6.84 -17.26 -6.53
C GLU A 215 -7.09 -17.54 -5.04
N ASP A 216 -7.07 -16.49 -4.22
CA ASP A 216 -7.31 -16.54 -2.77
C ASP A 216 -8.75 -17.02 -2.45
N LEU A 217 -9.73 -16.53 -3.22
CA LEU A 217 -11.14 -16.93 -3.15
C LEU A 217 -11.36 -18.36 -3.63
N ALA A 218 -10.70 -18.77 -4.71
CA ALA A 218 -10.83 -20.11 -5.27
C ALA A 218 -10.26 -21.19 -4.33
N SER A 219 -9.10 -20.90 -3.72
CA SER A 219 -8.43 -21.77 -2.76
C SER A 219 -9.16 -21.85 -1.42
N GLY A 220 -9.85 -20.77 -1.02
CA GLY A 220 -10.49 -20.63 0.29
C GLY A 220 -9.50 -20.33 1.42
N GLU A 221 -8.24 -20.04 1.10
CA GLU A 221 -7.18 -19.77 2.10
C GLU A 221 -7.40 -18.46 2.85
N LEU A 222 -8.16 -17.51 2.28
CA LEU A 222 -8.54 -16.26 2.95
C LEU A 222 -9.15 -16.53 4.32
N LEU A 223 -10.05 -17.52 4.41
CA LEU A 223 -10.81 -17.85 5.62
C LEU A 223 -10.23 -19.02 6.42
N ALA A 224 -9.32 -19.81 5.82
CA ALA A 224 -8.76 -21.02 6.45
C ALA A 224 -7.96 -20.74 7.73
N SER A 225 -7.39 -19.54 7.88
CA SER A 225 -6.65 -19.16 9.09
C SER A 225 -7.55 -18.91 10.31
N ALA A 226 -8.83 -18.54 10.12
CA ALA A 226 -9.77 -18.33 11.23
C ALA A 226 -10.30 -19.66 11.81
N ALA A 227 -10.47 -20.67 10.95
CA ALA A 227 -11.01 -21.98 11.34
C ALA A 227 -10.02 -22.85 12.14
N ASN A 228 -8.72 -22.73 11.91
CA ASN A 228 -7.72 -23.50 12.66
C ASN A 228 -7.50 -22.98 14.10
N SER A 229 -7.70 -21.69 14.35
CA SER A 229 -7.65 -21.11 15.70
C SER A 229 -8.82 -21.55 16.61
N ALA A 230 -10.00 -21.83 16.05
CA ALA A 230 -11.15 -22.31 16.83
C ALA A 230 -11.03 -23.81 17.22
N ASN A 231 -10.36 -24.60 16.37
CA ASN A 231 -10.14 -26.03 16.61
C ASN A 231 -9.03 -26.29 17.65
N ASP A 232 -8.00 -25.44 17.73
CA ASP A 232 -6.93 -25.57 18.74
C ASP A 232 -7.40 -25.21 20.16
N ALA A 233 -8.24 -24.18 20.30
CA ALA A 233 -8.83 -23.82 21.60
C ALA A 233 -9.74 -24.94 22.16
N SER A 234 -10.41 -25.67 21.27
CA SER A 234 -11.28 -26.80 21.62
C SER A 234 -10.49 -28.07 21.96
N ALA A 235 -9.35 -28.31 21.29
CA ALA A 235 -8.47 -29.44 21.55
C ALA A 235 -7.74 -29.31 22.90
N ILE A 236 -7.34 -28.10 23.29
CA ILE A 236 -6.69 -27.84 24.59
C ILE A 236 -7.66 -28.06 25.77
N ALA A 237 -8.95 -27.74 25.60
CA ALA A 237 -9.95 -27.92 26.66
C ALA A 237 -10.27 -29.40 26.96
N ILE A 238 -10.16 -30.29 25.97
CA ILE A 238 -10.46 -31.72 26.14
C ILE A 238 -9.30 -32.48 26.83
N VAL A 239 -8.06 -32.06 26.59
CA VAL A 239 -6.86 -32.69 27.22
C VAL A 239 -6.70 -32.30 28.69
N GLY A 240 -7.25 -31.15 29.12
CA GLY A 240 -7.16 -30.67 30.51
C GLY A 240 -8.04 -31.40 31.53
N VAL A 241 -9.09 -32.11 31.10
CA VAL A 241 -10.08 -32.73 32.02
C VAL A 241 -9.75 -34.19 32.35
N THR A 242 -8.93 -34.87 31.55
CA THR A 242 -8.59 -36.29 31.74
C THR A 242 -7.41 -36.55 32.69
N SER A 243 -6.65 -35.53 33.11
CA SER A 243 -5.44 -35.72 33.94
C SER A 243 -5.65 -35.64 35.47
N PHE A 244 -6.86 -35.37 35.96
CA PHE A 244 -7.10 -35.11 37.40
C PHE A 244 -7.70 -36.27 38.21
N VAL A 245 -7.83 -37.49 37.67
CA VAL A 245 -8.52 -38.61 38.36
C VAL A 245 -7.58 -39.71 38.90
N GLU A 246 -6.26 -39.66 38.67
CA GLU A 246 -5.34 -40.75 39.08
C GLU A 246 -4.30 -40.37 40.17
N SER A 247 -4.68 -39.59 41.19
CA SER A 247 -3.77 -39.30 42.34
C SER A 247 -4.41 -39.44 43.73
N LEU A 248 -5.52 -40.16 43.87
CA LEU A 248 -6.10 -40.47 45.18
C LEU A 248 -6.48 -41.95 45.28
N ALA A 249 -5.48 -42.79 45.55
CA ALA A 249 -5.63 -44.13 46.14
C ALA A 249 -4.36 -44.49 46.91
#